data_AF-A0A2J0Z8N9-F1
#
_entry.id   AF-A0A2J0Z8N9-F1
#
_cell.length_a   1.000
_cell.length_b   1.000
_cell.length_c   1.000
_cell.angle_alpha   90.00
_cell.angle_beta   90.00
_cell.angle_gamma   90.00
#
_symmetry.space_group_name_H-M   'P 1'
#
loop_
_entity.id
_entity.type
_entity.pdbx_description
1 polymer ?
#
loop_
_entity_poly.entity_id
_entity_poly.type
_entity_poly.pdbx_seq_one_letter_code
_entity_poly.pdbx_strand_id
1 'polypeptide(L)'
;MLKLVLTGVWVCAVTLGSVYFSMQHASAPVVSDAEADRRASQEYVPGEMITIPSIKDGAVQGYFLAKLSFSASREGIAKLHAPLRQLVTDELYDMLVGSKFIDVADTATFDLPGFKVAVKDGLNRKLGNEVISEVLVEQLEYLTKEDVERVANSQNRPYQKPVPILDRNGQAASDRLPENAVQATSAH
;
A
#
# COMPACT_ATOMS: atom_id res chain seq x y z
N MET A 1 -57.00 -14.77 -16.81
CA MET A 1 -56.38 -13.72 -17.64
C MET A 1 -55.96 -12.50 -16.82
N LEU A 2 -56.81 -11.92 -15.95
CA LEU A 2 -56.50 -10.72 -15.17
C LEU A 2 -55.32 -10.86 -14.18
N LYS A 3 -55.12 -12.05 -13.59
CA LYS A 3 -54.02 -12.32 -12.65
C LYS A 3 -52.61 -12.10 -13.25
N LEU A 4 -52.43 -12.43 -14.53
CA LEU A 4 -51.13 -12.27 -15.22
C LEU A 4 -50.81 -10.81 -15.52
N VAL A 5 -51.83 -10.01 -15.84
CA VAL A 5 -51.67 -8.56 -16.07
C VAL A 5 -51.29 -7.87 -14.77
N LEU A 6 -51.93 -8.23 -13.66
CA LEU A 6 -51.64 -7.68 -12.33
C LEU A 6 -50.21 -7.98 -11.87
N THR A 7 -49.70 -9.19 -12.14
CA THR A 7 -48.31 -9.53 -11.84
C THR A 7 -47.31 -8.76 -12.71
N GLY A 8 -47.63 -8.51 -13.99
CA GLY A 8 -46.77 -7.71 -14.86
C GLY A 8 -46.67 -6.25 -14.41
N VAL A 9 -47.79 -5.63 -14.07
CA VAL A 9 -47.83 -4.25 -13.53
C VAL A 9 -47.08 -4.17 -12.20
N TRP A 10 -47.23 -5.18 -11.33
CA TRP A 10 -46.50 -5.24 -10.06
C TRP A 10 -44.98 -5.26 -10.27
N VAL A 11 -44.48 -6.11 -11.18
CA VAL A 11 -43.04 -6.18 -11.49
C VAL A 11 -42.53 -4.85 -12.04
N CYS A 12 -43.27 -4.19 -12.93
CA CYS A 12 -42.90 -2.87 -13.42
C CYS A 12 -42.80 -1.82 -12.30
N ALA A 13 -43.74 -1.83 -11.36
CA ALA A 13 -43.74 -0.91 -10.22
C ALA A 13 -42.53 -1.14 -9.30
N VAL A 14 -42.17 -2.40 -9.02
CA VAL A 14 -41.00 -2.74 -8.21
C VAL A 14 -39.70 -2.31 -8.91
N THR A 15 -39.57 -2.56 -10.21
CA THR A 15 -38.38 -2.16 -10.98
C THR A 15 -38.23 -0.65 -11.02
N LEU A 16 -39.30 0.09 -11.33
CA LEU A 16 -39.27 1.56 -11.34
C LEU A 16 -38.98 2.14 -9.96
N GLY A 17 -39.59 1.59 -8.91
CA GLY A 17 -39.32 1.99 -7.53
C GLY A 17 -37.87 1.73 -7.12
N SER A 18 -37.30 0.58 -7.50
CA SER A 18 -35.92 0.23 -7.23
C SER A 18 -34.93 1.14 -7.96
N VAL A 19 -35.16 1.44 -9.24
CA VAL A 19 -34.31 2.36 -10.02
C VAL A 19 -34.41 3.79 -9.47
N TYR A 20 -35.63 4.27 -9.17
CA TYR A 20 -35.83 5.61 -8.61
C TYR A 20 -35.17 5.75 -7.24
N PHE A 21 -35.36 4.77 -6.36
CA PHE A 21 -34.72 4.77 -5.04
C PHE A 21 -33.20 4.68 -5.15
N SER A 22 -32.70 3.84 -6.08
CA SER A 22 -31.28 3.74 -6.38
C SER A 22 -30.71 5.06 -6.89
N MET A 23 -31.38 5.78 -7.78
CA MET A 23 -30.94 7.10 -8.25
C MET A 23 -30.99 8.16 -7.15
N GLN A 24 -32.04 8.15 -6.32
CA GLN A 24 -32.17 9.11 -5.22
C GLN A 24 -31.09 8.90 -4.14
N HIS A 25 -30.72 7.64 -3.86
CA HIS A 25 -29.66 7.30 -2.90
C HIS A 25 -28.26 7.27 -3.53
N ALA A 26 -28.14 7.14 -4.85
CA ALA A 26 -26.90 7.32 -5.59
C ALA A 26 -26.60 8.82 -5.76
N SER A 27 -26.47 9.53 -4.65
CA SER A 27 -25.90 10.88 -4.67
C SER A 27 -24.39 10.73 -4.80
N ALA A 28 -23.86 10.84 -6.03
CA ALA A 28 -22.48 11.30 -6.18
C ALA A 28 -22.40 12.69 -5.52
N PRO A 29 -21.40 12.97 -4.67
CA PRO A 29 -21.28 14.28 -4.04
C PRO A 29 -21.28 15.33 -5.15
N VAL A 30 -22.25 16.26 -5.11
CA VAL A 30 -22.27 17.40 -6.02
C VAL A 30 -21.08 18.28 -5.63
N VAL A 31 -19.98 18.11 -6.35
CA VAL A 31 -18.78 18.93 -6.20
C VAL A 31 -19.21 20.34 -6.56
N SER A 32 -19.22 21.26 -5.59
CA SER A 32 -19.57 22.66 -5.90
C SER A 32 -18.55 23.26 -6.85
N ASP A 33 -18.91 24.29 -7.61
CA ASP A 33 -17.97 24.96 -8.53
C ASP A 33 -16.68 25.40 -7.81
N ALA A 34 -16.80 25.85 -6.55
CA ALA A 34 -15.66 26.18 -5.70
C ALA A 34 -14.79 24.97 -5.32
N GLU A 35 -15.38 23.79 -5.16
CA GLU A 35 -14.61 22.54 -4.95
C GLU A 35 -13.97 22.04 -6.24
N ALA A 36 -14.61 22.26 -7.39
CA ALA A 36 -14.07 21.92 -8.70
C ALA A 36 -12.85 22.80 -9.04
N ASP A 37 -12.93 24.11 -8.80
CA ASP A 37 -11.82 25.04 -8.97
C ASP A 37 -10.67 24.76 -8.01
N ARG A 38 -10.97 24.38 -6.76
CA ARG A 38 -9.97 23.95 -5.78
C ARG A 38 -9.27 22.67 -6.23
N ARG A 39 -9.99 21.69 -6.77
CA ARG A 39 -9.37 20.48 -7.35
C ARG A 39 -8.56 20.78 -8.61
N ALA A 40 -9.00 21.73 -9.44
CA ALA A 40 -8.27 22.13 -10.65
C ALA A 40 -6.93 22.82 -10.33
N SER A 41 -6.82 23.47 -9.17
CA SER A 41 -5.59 24.11 -8.69
C SER A 41 -4.69 23.20 -7.84
N GLN A 42 -5.13 21.96 -7.60
CA GLN A 42 -4.32 20.95 -6.93
C GLN A 42 -3.36 20.27 -7.91
N GLU A 43 -2.20 19.92 -7.38
CA GLU A 43 -1.17 19.14 -8.03
C GLU A 43 -0.94 17.87 -7.23
N TYR A 44 -0.82 16.75 -7.95
CA TYR A 44 -0.42 15.48 -7.36
C TYR A 44 1.09 15.48 -7.16
N VAL A 45 1.52 15.31 -5.92
CA VAL A 45 2.92 15.18 -5.54
C VAL A 45 3.18 13.73 -5.15
N PRO A 46 3.97 12.98 -5.95
CA PRO A 46 4.30 11.61 -5.63
C PRO A 46 5.13 11.53 -4.34
N GLY A 47 4.89 10.44 -3.61
CA GLY A 47 5.57 10.16 -2.36
C GLY A 47 6.94 9.53 -2.55
N GLU A 48 7.78 9.70 -1.54
CA GLU A 48 8.99 8.90 -1.37
C GLU A 48 8.80 7.90 -0.22
N MET A 49 9.51 6.77 -0.29
CA MET A 49 9.47 5.76 0.76
C MET A 49 10.23 6.28 1.99
N ILE A 50 9.56 6.28 3.13
CA ILE A 50 10.10 6.72 4.41
C ILE A 50 10.07 5.55 5.37
N THR A 51 11.22 5.29 5.99
CA THR A 51 11.39 4.26 7.01
C THR A 51 11.45 4.91 8.39
N ILE A 52 10.51 4.55 9.27
CA ILE A 52 10.41 5.04 10.64
C ILE A 52 10.60 3.86 11.60
N PRO A 53 11.51 3.94 12.58
CA PRO A 53 11.65 2.90 13.59
C PRO A 53 10.43 2.86 14.50
N SER A 54 9.92 1.67 14.79
CA SER A 54 8.94 1.46 15.86
C SER A 54 9.69 1.13 17.15
N ILE A 55 9.52 1.97 18.18
CA ILE A 55 10.24 1.85 19.46
C ILE A 55 9.24 1.52 20.58
N LYS A 56 9.46 0.38 21.24
CA LYS A 56 8.69 -0.06 22.41
C LYS A 56 9.66 -0.54 23.49
N ASP A 57 9.37 -0.16 24.74
CA ASP A 57 10.18 -0.54 25.92
C ASP A 57 11.68 -0.22 25.80
N GLY A 58 12.01 0.89 25.12
CA GLY A 58 13.40 1.35 24.94
C GLY A 58 14.18 0.59 23.86
N ALA A 59 13.54 -0.30 23.10
CA ALA A 59 14.16 -1.05 22.01
C ALA A 59 13.41 -0.86 20.69
N VAL A 60 14.14 -0.93 19.57
CA VAL A 60 13.57 -0.97 18.22
C VAL A 60 12.97 -2.35 17.99
N GLN A 61 11.65 -2.40 17.82
CA GLN A 61 10.91 -3.64 17.58
C GLN A 61 10.81 -3.98 16.09
N GLY A 62 10.88 -2.97 15.25
CA GLY A 62 10.75 -3.09 13.81
C GLY A 62 10.78 -1.73 13.12
N TYR A 63 10.42 -1.74 11.84
CA TYR A 63 10.42 -0.57 10.98
C TYR A 63 9.10 -0.47 10.25
N PHE A 64 8.50 0.71 10.34
CA PHE A 64 7.34 1.10 9.57
C PHE A 64 7.79 1.78 8.28
N LEU A 65 7.41 1.21 7.14
CA LEU A 65 7.74 1.72 5.82
C LEU A 65 6.45 2.31 5.24
N ALA A 66 6.48 3.61 4.97
CA ALA A 66 5.36 4.34 4.42
C ALA A 66 5.79 5.08 3.15
N LYS A 67 5.01 4.93 2.08
CA LYS A 67 5.10 5.77 0.90
C LYS A 67 3.78 6.52 0.74
N LEU A 68 3.82 7.81 1.03
CA LEU A 68 2.64 8.68 1.04
C LEU A 68 2.74 9.70 -0.07
N SER A 69 1.73 9.80 -0.91
CA SER A 69 1.59 10.86 -1.90
C SER A 69 0.51 11.85 -1.49
N PHE A 70 0.51 13.02 -2.14
CA PHE A 70 -0.27 14.16 -1.67
C PHE A 70 -0.96 14.87 -2.82
N SER A 71 -2.21 15.25 -2.62
CA SER A 71 -2.86 16.29 -3.42
C SER A 71 -2.65 17.62 -2.70
N ALA A 72 -1.90 18.52 -3.32
CA ALA A 72 -1.49 19.78 -2.69
C ALA A 72 -1.73 20.99 -3.60
N SER A 73 -1.93 22.17 -3.03
CA SER A 73 -2.06 23.39 -3.84
C SER A 73 -0.73 23.75 -4.52
N ARG A 74 -0.79 24.05 -5.82
CA ARG A 74 0.41 24.42 -6.60
C ARG A 74 1.17 25.60 -5.98
N GLU A 75 0.43 26.61 -5.50
CA GLU A 75 1.02 27.76 -4.81
C GLU A 75 1.65 27.41 -3.47
N GLY A 76 1.04 26.51 -2.71
CA GLY A 76 1.55 26.09 -1.41
C GLY A 76 2.86 25.30 -1.55
N ILE A 77 2.92 24.39 -2.53
CA ILE A 77 4.14 23.64 -2.86
C ILE A 77 5.28 24.57 -3.30
N ALA A 78 4.99 25.59 -4.10
CA ALA A 78 5.99 26.56 -4.54
C ALA A 78 6.57 27.42 -3.40
N LYS A 79 5.85 27.57 -2.29
CA LYS A 79 6.23 28.40 -1.13
C LYS A 79 6.80 27.60 0.04
N LEU A 80 7.06 26.31 -0.14
CA LEU A 80 7.62 25.46 0.91
C LEU A 80 9.00 25.96 1.35
N HIS A 81 9.20 26.06 2.67
CA HIS A 81 10.48 26.44 3.26
C HIS A 81 11.51 25.30 3.25
N ALA A 82 11.04 24.05 3.14
CA ALA A 82 11.87 22.85 3.00
C ALA A 82 11.19 21.85 2.05
N PRO A 83 11.96 20.99 1.37
CA PRO A 83 11.42 19.87 0.60
C PRO A 83 10.31 19.10 1.33
N LEU A 84 9.19 18.85 0.64
CA LEU A 84 8.01 18.20 1.24
C LEU A 84 8.38 16.88 1.91
N ARG A 85 9.27 16.08 1.31
CA ARG A 85 9.77 14.83 1.89
C ARG A 85 10.30 15.00 3.32
N GLN A 86 11.05 16.07 3.58
CA GLN A 86 11.64 16.31 4.90
C GLN A 86 10.57 16.68 5.92
N LEU A 87 9.57 17.48 5.52
CA LEU A 87 8.42 17.82 6.37
C LEU A 87 7.55 16.61 6.69
N VAL A 88 7.32 15.75 5.70
CA VAL A 88 6.60 14.48 5.88
C VAL A 88 7.38 13.54 6.80
N THR A 89 8.69 13.43 6.61
CA THR A 89 9.53 12.61 7.49
C THR A 89 9.44 13.11 8.93
N ASP A 90 9.59 14.42 9.13
CA ASP A 90 9.50 15.05 10.46
C ASP A 90 8.15 14.81 11.14
N GLU A 91 7.03 15.03 10.45
CA GLU A 91 5.69 14.76 10.98
C GLU A 91 5.46 13.27 11.31
N LEU A 92 5.92 12.35 10.45
CA LEU A 92 5.80 10.93 10.72
C LEU A 92 6.64 10.48 11.93
N TYR A 93 7.82 11.06 12.13
CA TYR A 93 8.63 10.81 13.32
C TYR A 93 7.96 11.38 14.58
N ASP A 94 7.44 12.60 14.52
CA ASP A 94 6.69 13.21 15.65
C ASP A 94 5.46 12.37 16.03
N MET A 95 4.74 11.84 15.04
CA MET A 95 3.53 11.05 15.25
C MET A 95 3.81 9.64 15.77
N LEU A 96 4.76 8.94 15.15
CA LEU A 96 4.99 7.51 15.40
C LEU A 96 6.01 7.26 16.52
N VAL A 97 7.02 8.12 16.64
CA VAL A 97 8.09 7.96 17.64
C VAL A 97 7.87 8.86 18.84
N GLY A 98 7.52 10.14 18.61
CA GLY A 98 7.39 11.14 19.67
C GLY A 98 6.12 10.98 20.49
N SER A 99 4.96 11.16 19.86
CA SER A 99 3.65 11.15 20.52
C SER A 99 3.05 9.76 20.72
N LYS A 100 3.63 8.73 20.08
CA LYS A 100 3.12 7.34 20.04
C LYS A 100 1.63 7.29 19.73
N PHE A 101 1.18 8.17 18.84
CA PHE A 101 -0.24 8.35 18.55
C PHE A 101 -0.86 7.08 17.95
N ILE A 102 -0.05 6.28 17.24
CA ILE A 102 -0.46 5.04 16.57
C ILE A 102 0.57 3.95 16.85
N ASP A 103 0.12 2.79 17.34
CA ASP A 103 0.95 1.59 17.45
C ASP A 103 0.98 0.88 16.08
N VAL A 104 1.95 1.27 15.25
CA VAL A 104 2.17 0.66 13.92
C VAL A 104 2.60 -0.81 13.98
N ALA A 105 2.98 -1.32 15.16
CA ALA A 105 3.27 -2.74 15.34
C ALA A 105 1.99 -3.58 15.52
N ASP A 106 0.88 -2.97 15.94
CA ASP A 106 -0.41 -3.63 16.06
C ASP A 106 -1.29 -3.34 14.84
N THR A 107 -1.11 -4.14 13.79
CA THR A 107 -1.89 -4.03 12.56
C THR A 107 -3.39 -4.29 12.75
N ALA A 108 -3.82 -4.93 13.86
CA ALA A 108 -5.23 -5.22 14.10
C ALA A 108 -6.00 -3.98 14.54
N THR A 109 -5.32 -2.99 15.12
CA THR A 109 -5.93 -1.76 15.65
C THR A 109 -5.60 -0.51 14.84
N PHE A 110 -4.84 -0.66 13.74
CA PHE A 110 -4.41 0.45 12.90
C PHE A 110 -5.58 1.10 12.13
N ASP A 111 -5.94 2.33 12.51
CA ASP A 111 -6.91 3.16 11.81
C ASP A 111 -6.26 3.96 10.67
N LEU A 112 -6.34 3.40 9.47
CA LEU A 112 -5.81 4.04 8.26
C LEU A 112 -6.49 5.40 7.94
N PRO A 113 -7.83 5.50 7.92
CA PRO A 113 -8.51 6.79 7.78
C PRO A 113 -8.02 7.85 8.79
N GLY A 114 -7.95 7.50 10.07
CA GLY A 114 -7.46 8.38 11.13
C GLY A 114 -6.01 8.81 10.91
N PHE A 115 -5.13 7.87 10.52
CA PHE A 115 -3.74 8.17 10.18
C PHE A 115 -3.63 9.20 9.05
N LYS A 116 -4.37 9.01 7.94
CA LYS A 116 -4.34 9.94 6.80
C LYS A 116 -4.75 11.36 7.21
N VAL A 117 -5.79 11.48 8.04
CA VAL A 117 -6.28 12.76 8.56
C VAL A 117 -5.24 13.40 9.48
N ALA A 118 -4.68 12.62 10.41
CA ALA A 118 -3.64 13.11 11.33
C ALA A 118 -2.41 13.63 10.58
N VAL A 119 -1.95 12.91 9.54
CA VAL A 119 -0.80 13.34 8.72
C VAL A 119 -1.12 14.62 7.96
N LYS A 120 -2.31 14.70 7.34
CA LYS A 120 -2.74 15.91 6.63
C LYS A 120 -2.76 17.13 7.55
N ASP A 121 -3.40 16.99 8.71
CA ASP A 121 -3.57 18.07 9.67
C ASP A 121 -2.25 18.48 10.32
N GLY A 122 -1.37 17.51 10.57
CA GLY A 122 -0.01 17.73 11.04
C GLY A 122 0.84 18.54 10.07
N LEU A 123 0.84 18.14 8.81
CA LEU A 123 1.54 18.86 7.74
C LEU A 123 1.01 20.27 7.55
N ASN A 124 -0.31 20.46 7.44
CA ASN A 124 -0.90 21.79 7.28
C ASN A 124 -0.63 22.69 8.49
N ARG A 125 -0.59 22.13 9.70
CA ARG A 125 -0.20 22.87 10.91
C ARG A 125 1.25 23.34 10.85
N LYS A 126 2.19 22.50 10.39
CA LYS A 126 3.60 22.89 10.21
C LYS A 126 3.78 23.90 9.08
N LEU A 127 2.93 23.85 8.05
CA LEU A 127 2.96 24.78 6.93
C LEU A 127 2.30 26.13 7.25
N GLY A 128 1.37 26.16 8.22
CA GLY A 128 0.65 27.36 8.64
C GLY A 128 -0.51 27.75 7.73
N ASN A 129 -0.82 26.92 6.74
CA ASN A 129 -1.88 27.11 5.75
C ASN A 129 -2.37 25.75 5.22
N GLU A 130 -3.55 25.73 4.62
CA GLU A 130 -4.13 24.52 4.03
C GLU A 130 -3.52 24.23 2.65
N VAL A 131 -2.33 23.63 2.65
CA VAL A 131 -1.58 23.26 1.43
C VAL A 131 -1.95 21.86 0.97
N ILE A 132 -1.98 20.91 1.91
CA ILE A 132 -2.28 19.50 1.66
C ILE A 132 -3.78 19.29 1.79
N SER A 133 -4.41 18.93 0.68
CA SER A 133 -5.85 18.68 0.63
C SER A 133 -6.18 17.21 0.89
N GLU A 134 -5.35 16.31 0.38
CA GLU A 134 -5.50 14.87 0.56
C GLU A 134 -4.14 14.20 0.70
N VAL A 135 -4.09 13.18 1.56
CA VAL A 135 -2.98 12.24 1.68
C VAL A 135 -3.43 10.94 1.03
N LEU A 136 -2.59 10.32 0.22
CA LEU A 136 -2.81 9.02 -0.38
C LEU A 136 -1.71 8.07 0.10
N VAL A 137 -2.08 6.81 0.32
CA VAL A 137 -1.14 5.78 0.75
C VAL A 137 -0.81 4.92 -0.45
N GLU A 138 0.43 5.02 -0.94
CA GLU A 138 0.91 4.18 -2.04
C GLU A 138 1.43 2.85 -1.51
N GLN A 139 2.18 2.88 -0.41
CA GLN A 139 2.72 1.68 0.25
C GLN A 139 2.69 1.86 1.76
N LEU A 140 2.35 0.79 2.48
CA LEU A 140 2.34 0.76 3.93
C LEU A 140 2.70 -0.64 4.39
N GLU A 141 3.84 -0.76 5.06
CA GLU A 141 4.40 -2.04 5.48
C GLU A 141 5.01 -1.90 6.87
N TYR A 142 4.99 -3.00 7.63
CA TYR A 142 5.71 -3.12 8.89
C TYR A 142 6.64 -4.33 8.79
N LEU A 143 7.92 -4.12 9.07
CA LEU A 143 8.92 -5.17 9.12
C LEU A 143 9.39 -5.35 10.55
N THR A 144 9.27 -6.54 11.12
CA THR A 144 9.89 -6.82 12.42
C THR A 144 11.41 -6.84 12.30
N LYS A 145 12.10 -6.77 13.43
CA LYS A 145 13.56 -6.93 13.45
C LYS A 145 13.99 -8.25 12.78
N GLU A 146 13.28 -9.35 13.04
CA GLU A 146 13.54 -10.66 12.43
C GLU A 146 13.28 -10.65 10.92
N ASP A 147 12.28 -9.90 10.45
CA ASP A 147 12.02 -9.73 9.02
C ASP A 147 13.18 -9.01 8.32
N VAL A 148 13.69 -7.94 8.94
CA VAL A 148 14.86 -7.21 8.41
C VAL A 148 16.09 -8.10 8.40
N GLU A 149 16.35 -8.85 9.48
CA GLU A 149 17.46 -9.80 9.54
C GLU A 149 17.32 -10.89 8.47
N ARG A 150 16.11 -11.40 8.23
CA ARG A 150 15.86 -12.40 7.20
C ARG A 150 16.07 -11.85 5.79
N VAL A 151 15.64 -10.63 5.52
CA VAL A 151 15.84 -9.97 4.21
C VAL A 151 17.33 -9.69 4.00
N ALA A 152 18.03 -9.17 5.01
CA ALA A 152 19.48 -8.92 4.94
C ALA A 152 20.29 -10.21 4.74
N ASN A 153 19.91 -11.30 5.43
CA ASN A 153 20.60 -12.59 5.34
C ASN A 153 20.09 -13.49 4.21
N SER A 154 19.12 -13.07 3.42
CA SER A 154 18.56 -13.88 2.32
C SER A 154 19.62 -14.24 1.26
N GLN A 155 20.66 -13.40 1.10
CA GLN A 155 21.81 -13.68 0.24
C GLN A 155 22.82 -14.67 0.84
N ASN A 156 22.78 -14.89 2.16
CA ASN A 156 23.68 -15.79 2.90
C ASN A 156 23.02 -17.13 3.26
N ARG A 157 21.83 -17.43 2.74
CA ARG A 157 21.27 -18.78 2.90
C ARG A 157 22.11 -19.73 2.05
N PRO A 158 22.77 -20.75 2.64
CA PRO A 158 23.43 -21.77 1.84
C PRO A 158 22.39 -22.33 0.87
N TYR A 159 22.72 -22.36 -0.43
CA TYR A 159 21.90 -22.99 -1.45
C TYR A 159 21.38 -24.30 -0.87
N GLN A 160 20.06 -24.48 -0.82
CA GLN A 160 19.51 -25.78 -0.41
C GLN A 160 20.16 -26.82 -1.30
N LYS A 161 20.81 -27.81 -0.67
CA LYS A 161 21.52 -28.86 -1.38
C LYS A 161 20.55 -29.44 -2.42
N PRO A 162 20.87 -29.36 -3.73
CA PRO A 162 19.93 -29.79 -4.76
C PRO A 162 19.49 -31.21 -4.46
N VAL A 163 18.17 -31.43 -4.47
CA VAL A 163 17.62 -32.77 -4.29
C VAL A 163 17.99 -33.60 -5.51
N PRO A 164 18.58 -34.79 -5.33
CA PRO A 164 18.89 -35.66 -6.46
C PRO A 164 17.61 -36.04 -7.18
N ILE A 165 17.58 -35.87 -8.50
CA ILE A 165 16.47 -36.36 -9.33
C ILE A 165 16.57 -37.89 -9.31
N LEU A 166 15.56 -38.53 -8.72
CA LEU A 166 15.46 -39.98 -8.67
C LEU A 166 14.71 -40.48 -9.91
N ASP A 167 15.21 -41.54 -10.54
CA ASP A 167 14.46 -42.26 -11.56
C ASP A 167 13.32 -43.09 -10.95
N ARG A 168 12.52 -43.76 -11.78
CA ARG A 168 11.42 -44.65 -11.35
C ARG A 168 11.90 -45.80 -10.44
N ASN A 169 13.19 -46.13 -10.47
CA ASN A 169 13.80 -47.21 -9.70
C ASN A 169 14.50 -46.69 -8.43
N GLY A 170 14.38 -45.40 -8.12
CA GLY A 170 14.99 -44.77 -6.94
C GLY A 170 16.48 -44.48 -7.08
N GLN A 171 17.06 -44.56 -8.28
CA GLN A 171 18.46 -44.23 -8.53
C GLN A 171 18.61 -42.73 -8.82
N ALA A 172 19.56 -42.09 -8.13
CA ALA A 172 19.90 -40.70 -8.40
C ALA A 172 20.56 -40.57 -9.77
N ALA A 173 20.07 -39.64 -10.60
CA ALA A 173 20.68 -39.31 -11.88
C ALA A 173 22.16 -38.95 -11.64
N SER A 174 23.05 -39.76 -12.21
CA SER A 174 24.49 -39.50 -12.17
C SER A 174 24.88 -38.79 -13.46
N ASP A 175 25.65 -37.70 -13.35
CA ASP A 175 26.11 -36.88 -14.48
C ASP A 175 27.25 -37.57 -15.27
N ARG A 176 27.18 -38.90 -15.37
CA ARG A 176 28.14 -39.72 -16.10
C ARG A 176 27.66 -39.85 -17.54
N LEU A 177 28.50 -39.41 -18.47
CA LEU A 177 28.30 -39.68 -19.89
C LEU A 177 28.15 -41.20 -20.08
N PRO A 178 27.15 -41.68 -20.83
CA PRO A 178 26.99 -43.11 -21.09
C PRO A 178 28.26 -43.66 -21.74
N GLU A 179 28.72 -44.85 -21.33
CA GLU A 179 29.99 -45.46 -21.77
C GLU A 179 30.16 -45.47 -23.30
N ASN A 180 29.03 -45.59 -24.01
CA ASN A 180 28.90 -45.55 -25.46
C ASN A 180 29.41 -44.23 -26.08
N ALA A 181 29.26 -43.11 -25.36
CA ALA A 181 29.75 -41.80 -25.77
C ALA A 181 31.24 -41.64 -25.50
N VAL A 182 31.78 -42.32 -24.47
CA VAL A 182 33.21 -42.28 -24.13
C VAL A 182 34.04 -43.07 -25.15
N GLN A 183 33.53 -44.24 -25.60
CA GLN A 183 34.22 -45.06 -26.60
C GLN A 183 34.33 -44.39 -27.98
N ALA A 184 33.34 -43.58 -28.37
CA ALA A 184 33.35 -42.86 -29.64
C ALA A 184 34.47 -41.79 -29.73
N THR A 185 34.88 -41.22 -28.59
CA THR A 185 35.97 -40.22 -28.52
C THR A 185 37.37 -40.83 -28.48
N SER A 186 37.52 -42.12 -28.19
CA SER A 186 38.81 -42.81 -28.10
C SER A 186 39.22 -43.56 -29.37
N ALA A 187 38.42 -43.49 -30.44
CA ALA A 187 38.67 -44.16 -31.72
C ALA A 187 39.21 -43.23 -32.82
N HIS A 188 39.80 -42.09 -32.46
CA HIS A 188 40.49 -41.17 -33.37
C HIS A 188 41.96 -40.96 -32.98
#